data_AF-A0A6P2ABA2-F1
#
_entry.id   AF-A0A6P2ABA2-F1
#
_cell.length_a   1.000
_cell.length_b   1.000
_cell.length_c   1.000
_cell.angle_alpha   90.00
_cell.angle_beta   90.00
_cell.angle_gamma   90.00
#
_symmetry.space_group_name_H-M   'P 1'
#
loop_
_entity.id
_entity.type
_entity.pdbx_description
1 polymer ?
#
loop_
_entity_poly.entity_id
_entity_poly.type
_entity_poly.pdbx_seq_one_letter_code
_entity_poly.pdbx_strand_id
1 'polypeptide(L)'
;MILKSFILAIACCLCLLSGNAFSLPLNTATPSQEILETIDQFLSTLPGDYYTIQKIDKLKKIDNALFIDVREPSEYLTGHIPGAINIPLGSLTDNLTQIPQKRPVILYCSTGYRTGIGVTTLQLLGYSNVRGFPPSIRGWKNAGESLEMFPEKVAKIE
;
A
#
# COMPACT_ATOMS: atom_id res chain seq x y z
N MET A 1 -41.89 -19.92 12.16
CA MET A 1 -42.03 -18.70 13.00
C MET A 1 -40.65 -18.06 13.11
N ILE A 2 -40.15 -17.40 12.05
CA ILE A 2 -40.48 -16.01 11.67
C ILE A 2 -40.17 -15.04 12.82
N LEU A 3 -38.90 -14.82 13.16
CA LEU A 3 -38.52 -13.58 13.89
C LEU A 3 -37.02 -13.24 13.92
N LYS A 4 -36.22 -13.57 12.90
CA LYS A 4 -34.84 -13.02 12.83
C LYS A 4 -34.43 -12.46 11.47
N SER A 5 -35.28 -12.59 10.44
CA SER A 5 -35.02 -12.06 9.09
C SER A 5 -35.57 -10.64 8.83
N PHE A 6 -36.02 -9.91 9.86
CA PHE A 6 -36.67 -8.59 9.70
C PHE A 6 -35.89 -7.38 10.22
N ILE A 7 -34.77 -7.57 10.92
CA ILE A 7 -34.03 -6.44 11.51
C ILE A 7 -33.00 -5.85 10.53
N LEU A 8 -32.57 -6.60 9.51
CA LEU A 8 -31.62 -6.10 8.50
C LEU A 8 -32.28 -5.26 7.38
N ALA A 9 -33.63 -5.24 7.31
CA ALA A 9 -34.37 -4.46 6.31
C ALA A 9 -34.76 -3.04 6.79
N ILE A 10 -34.60 -2.71 8.07
CA ILE A 10 -35.07 -1.43 8.63
C ILE A 10 -33.94 -0.39 8.75
N ALA A 11 -32.67 -0.80 8.85
CA ALA A 11 -31.55 0.14 8.86
C ALA A 11 -31.25 0.75 7.47
N CYS A 12 -31.75 0.16 6.38
CA CYS A 12 -31.64 0.73 5.03
C CYS A 12 -32.78 1.71 4.71
N CYS A 13 -33.87 1.70 5.49
CA CYS A 13 -35.05 2.53 5.21
C CYS A 13 -35.09 3.84 6.04
N LEU A 14 -34.36 3.95 7.15
CA LEU A 14 -34.31 5.21 7.93
C LEU A 14 -33.29 6.25 7.43
N CYS A 15 -32.32 5.90 6.59
CA CYS A 15 -31.48 6.90 5.94
C CYS A 15 -32.12 7.54 4.70
N LEU A 16 -33.22 6.98 4.17
CA LEU A 16 -33.96 7.57 3.05
C LEU A 16 -34.91 8.70 3.47
N LEU A 17 -35.14 8.88 4.78
CA LEU A 17 -36.02 9.93 5.33
C LEU A 17 -35.29 11.16 5.89
N SER A 18 -33.96 11.10 6.05
CA SER A 18 -33.19 12.25 6.55
C SER A 18 -32.52 13.07 5.46
N GLY A 19 -32.67 12.71 4.17
CA GLY A 19 -32.25 13.52 3.02
C GLY A 19 -30.76 13.90 2.97
N ASN A 20 -29.95 13.46 3.92
CA ASN A 20 -28.57 13.87 4.04
C ASN A 20 -27.73 12.89 3.23
N ALA A 21 -27.67 13.16 1.93
CA ALA A 21 -26.54 12.74 1.12
C ALA A 21 -25.27 13.24 1.83
N PHE A 22 -24.47 12.32 2.36
CA PHE A 22 -23.10 12.62 2.79
C PHE A 22 -22.30 12.94 1.52
N SER A 23 -22.47 14.17 1.03
CA SER A 23 -21.65 14.73 -0.02
C SER A 23 -20.34 15.13 0.64
N LEU A 24 -19.26 14.44 0.28
CA LEU A 24 -17.94 15.05 0.43
C LEU A 24 -18.03 16.39 -0.30
N PRO A 25 -17.66 17.53 0.31
CA PRO A 25 -17.59 18.77 -0.43
C PRO A 25 -16.57 18.55 -1.55
N LEU A 26 -17.05 18.35 -2.78
CA LEU A 26 -16.18 18.51 -3.93
C LEU A 26 -15.78 19.98 -3.90
N ASN A 27 -14.51 20.24 -3.65
CA ASN A 27 -13.97 21.58 -3.77
C ASN A 27 -14.13 22.01 -5.22
N THR A 28 -15.12 22.86 -5.50
CA THR A 28 -15.41 23.43 -6.82
C THR A 28 -14.54 24.65 -7.11
N ALA A 29 -13.62 25.01 -6.20
CA ALA A 29 -12.69 26.10 -6.44
C ALA A 29 -11.74 25.75 -7.59
N THR A 30 -11.77 26.57 -8.64
CA THR A 30 -10.74 26.55 -9.67
C THR A 30 -9.38 26.82 -8.99
N PRO A 31 -8.36 25.95 -9.18
CA PRO A 31 -7.03 26.21 -8.65
C PRO A 31 -6.52 27.57 -9.13
N SER A 32 -5.82 28.30 -8.26
CA SER A 32 -5.17 29.54 -8.69
C SER A 32 -4.08 29.24 -9.72
N GLN A 33 -3.80 30.22 -10.57
CA GLN A 33 -2.74 30.12 -11.57
C GLN A 33 -1.37 29.80 -10.94
N GLU A 34 -1.09 30.38 -9.77
CA GLU A 34 0.12 30.11 -8.99
C GLU A 34 0.24 28.65 -8.54
N ILE A 35 -0.89 28.03 -8.14
CA ILE A 35 -0.93 26.61 -7.76
C ILE A 35 -0.64 25.74 -8.99
N LEU A 36 -1.23 26.07 -10.15
CA LEU A 36 -1.00 25.34 -11.39
C LEU A 36 0.48 25.41 -11.82
N GLU A 37 1.09 26.60 -11.78
CA GLU A 37 2.50 26.79 -12.13
C GLU A 37 3.43 26.04 -11.18
N THR A 38 3.11 26.03 -9.87
CA THR A 38 3.87 25.27 -8.89
C THR A 38 3.78 23.76 -9.13
N ILE A 39 2.58 23.26 -9.47
CA ILE A 39 2.37 21.86 -9.81
C ILE A 39 3.13 21.51 -11.09
N ASP A 40 3.05 22.33 -12.13
CA ASP A 40 3.73 22.08 -13.40
C ASP A 40 5.25 22.07 -13.23
N GLN A 41 5.78 23.00 -12.44
CA GLN A 41 7.20 23.03 -12.07
C GLN A 41 7.61 21.78 -11.29
N PHE A 42 6.79 21.34 -10.33
CA PHE A 42 7.05 20.12 -9.58
C PHE A 42 7.03 18.89 -10.48
N LEU A 43 5.98 18.72 -11.30
CA LEU A 43 5.84 17.60 -12.23
C LEU A 43 6.98 17.55 -13.26
N SER A 44 7.43 18.71 -13.75
CA SER A 44 8.53 18.82 -14.71
C SER A 44 9.91 18.52 -14.10
N THR A 45 10.02 18.60 -12.77
CA THR A 45 11.27 18.33 -12.03
C THR A 45 11.28 16.99 -11.32
N LEU A 46 10.25 16.16 -11.51
CA LEU A 46 10.21 14.82 -10.94
C LEU A 46 11.40 14.00 -11.44
N PRO A 47 12.27 13.47 -10.55
CA PRO A 47 13.29 12.53 -10.95
C PRO A 47 12.64 11.32 -11.64
N GLY A 48 13.26 10.81 -12.72
CA GLY A 48 12.67 9.76 -13.56
C GLY A 48 12.41 8.43 -12.86
N ASP A 49 12.99 8.24 -11.67
CA ASP A 49 12.74 7.10 -10.80
C ASP A 49 11.89 7.45 -9.57
N TYR A 50 11.32 8.64 -9.45
CA TYR A 50 10.56 9.20 -8.30
C TYR A 50 10.17 8.19 -7.21
N TYR A 51 11.08 7.99 -6.25
CA TYR A 51 10.94 7.07 -5.12
C TYR A 51 10.64 5.60 -5.47
N THR A 52 11.02 5.13 -6.65
CA THR A 52 10.75 3.79 -7.17
C THR A 52 12.00 3.11 -7.69
N ILE A 53 12.01 1.78 -7.62
CA ILE A 53 12.96 0.91 -8.30
C ILE A 53 12.13 0.01 -9.21
N GLN A 54 12.26 0.14 -10.52
CA GLN A 54 11.44 -0.64 -11.46
C GLN A 54 12.09 -1.94 -11.92
N LYS A 55 13.43 -2.00 -11.94
CA LYS A 55 14.17 -3.17 -12.45
C LYS A 55 14.61 -4.07 -11.29
N ILE A 56 14.31 -5.35 -11.37
CA ILE A 56 14.71 -6.35 -10.36
C ILE A 56 16.24 -6.42 -10.20
N ASP A 57 17.00 -6.31 -11.29
CA ASP A 57 18.46 -6.31 -11.21
C ASP A 57 19.02 -5.13 -10.40
N LYS A 58 18.30 -4.00 -10.38
CA LYS A 58 18.65 -2.87 -9.51
C LYS A 58 18.22 -3.14 -8.07
N LEU A 59 17.02 -3.70 -7.90
CA LEU A 59 16.45 -4.04 -6.60
C LEU A 59 17.35 -5.00 -5.81
N LYS A 60 17.85 -6.05 -6.46
CA LYS A 60 18.72 -7.07 -5.86
C LYS A 60 20.12 -6.58 -5.50
N LYS A 61 20.53 -5.39 -6.01
CA LYS A 61 21.81 -4.75 -5.70
C LYS A 61 21.72 -3.80 -4.50
N ILE A 62 20.54 -3.67 -3.88
CA ILE A 62 20.38 -2.81 -2.71
C ILE A 62 20.72 -3.61 -1.48
N ASP A 63 21.94 -3.38 -0.98
CA ASP A 63 22.44 -4.07 0.20
C ASP A 63 21.60 -3.72 1.44
N ASN A 64 21.31 -4.75 2.25
CA ASN A 64 20.63 -4.63 3.54
C ASN A 64 19.25 -3.93 3.49
N ALA A 65 18.58 -3.97 2.34
CA ALA A 65 17.23 -3.43 2.21
C ALA A 65 16.23 -4.19 3.11
N LEU A 66 15.30 -3.47 3.73
CA LEU A 66 14.10 -4.08 4.32
C LEU A 66 13.00 -4.10 3.28
N PHE A 67 12.55 -5.28 2.91
CA PHE A 67 11.32 -5.42 2.12
C PHE A 67 10.12 -5.41 3.06
N ILE A 68 9.12 -4.59 2.73
CA ILE A 68 7.85 -4.53 3.45
C ILE A 68 6.73 -4.80 2.46
N ASP A 69 6.00 -5.89 2.72
CA ASP A 69 4.78 -6.25 2.04
C ASP A 69 3.62 -5.47 2.63
N VAL A 70 3.03 -4.54 1.87
CA VAL A 70 1.89 -3.74 2.34
C VAL A 70 0.53 -4.36 2.00
N ARG A 71 0.51 -5.62 1.58
CA ARG A 71 -0.73 -6.39 1.36
C ARG A 71 -1.35 -6.86 2.67
N GLU A 72 -2.55 -7.42 2.57
CA GLU A 72 -3.21 -8.06 3.70
C GLU A 72 -2.43 -9.30 4.16
N PRO A 73 -2.51 -9.68 5.45
CA PRO A 73 -1.78 -10.84 5.97
C PRO A 73 -2.09 -12.14 5.21
N SER A 74 -3.34 -12.34 4.79
CA SER A 74 -3.74 -13.51 4.00
C SER A 74 -3.00 -13.58 2.66
N GLU A 75 -2.81 -12.46 1.97
CA GLU A 75 -2.04 -12.40 0.72
C GLU A 75 -0.55 -12.68 0.97
N TYR A 76 0.02 -12.15 2.05
CA TYR A 76 1.41 -12.36 2.43
C TYR A 76 1.72 -13.83 2.79
N LEU A 77 0.81 -14.49 3.52
CA LEU A 77 0.92 -15.90 3.89
C LEU A 77 0.98 -16.84 2.67
N THR A 78 0.27 -16.51 1.59
CA THR A 78 0.27 -17.30 0.34
C THR A 78 1.56 -17.19 -0.49
N GLY A 79 2.47 -16.29 -0.11
CA GLY A 79 3.75 -16.11 -0.75
C GLY A 79 4.17 -14.64 -0.80
N HIS A 80 5.42 -14.36 -0.46
CA HIS A 80 5.98 -13.02 -0.36
C HIS A 80 7.45 -12.99 -0.81
N ILE A 81 8.02 -11.79 -0.96
CA ILE A 81 9.45 -11.65 -1.30
C ILE A 81 10.28 -12.16 -0.11
N PRO A 82 11.29 -13.02 -0.32
CA PRO A 82 12.08 -13.58 0.77
C PRO A 82 12.65 -12.53 1.74
N GLY A 83 12.53 -12.78 3.03
CA GLY A 83 12.99 -11.88 4.10
C GLY A 83 12.17 -10.59 4.26
N ALA A 84 11.05 -10.43 3.55
CA ALA A 84 10.14 -9.33 3.76
C ALA A 84 9.35 -9.48 5.06
N ILE A 85 9.02 -8.36 5.71
CA ILE A 85 8.00 -8.31 6.77
C ILE A 85 6.66 -7.86 6.21
N ASN A 86 5.55 -8.19 6.88
CA ASN A 86 4.22 -7.70 6.50
C ASN A 86 3.77 -6.56 7.40
N ILE A 87 3.49 -5.41 6.79
CA ILE A 87 2.83 -4.28 7.45
C ILE A 87 1.71 -3.81 6.51
N PRO A 88 0.46 -4.29 6.68
CA PRO A 88 -0.65 -3.94 5.81
C PRO A 88 -0.84 -2.43 5.71
N LEU A 89 -1.14 -1.93 4.50
CA LEU A 89 -1.25 -0.49 4.23
C LEU A 89 -2.19 0.23 5.21
N GLY A 90 -3.33 -0.37 5.56
CA GLY A 90 -4.31 0.22 6.49
C GLY A 90 -3.82 0.38 7.93
N SER A 91 -2.73 -0.30 8.30
CA SER A 91 -2.10 -0.24 9.62
C SER A 91 -0.69 0.35 9.59
N LEU A 92 -0.27 0.92 8.46
CA LEU A 92 1.11 1.35 8.24
C LEU A 92 1.57 2.40 9.25
N THR A 93 0.70 3.37 9.56
CA THR A 93 0.99 4.46 10.52
C THR A 93 1.01 4.00 11.97
N ASP A 94 0.34 2.90 12.29
CA ASP A 94 0.33 2.33 13.64
C ASP A 94 1.61 1.51 13.91
N ASN A 95 2.35 1.17 12.86
CA ASN A 95 3.50 0.27 12.90
C ASN A 95 4.83 0.97 12.53
N LEU A 96 4.89 2.29 12.61
CA LEU A 96 6.09 3.07 12.24
C LEU A 96 7.35 2.66 13.01
N THR A 97 7.22 2.18 14.25
CA THR A 97 8.36 1.71 15.06
C THR A 97 9.09 0.51 14.46
N GLN A 98 8.44 -0.24 13.57
CA GLN A 98 9.02 -1.36 12.84
C GLN A 98 9.77 -0.91 11.58
N ILE A 99 9.58 0.34 11.14
CA ILE A 99 10.16 0.87 9.91
C ILE A 99 11.45 1.63 10.28
N PRO A 100 12.62 1.13 9.88
CA PRO A 100 13.87 1.77 10.21
C PRO A 100 14.08 3.02 9.36
N GLN A 101 14.71 4.06 9.93
CA GLN A 101 14.98 5.32 9.24
C GLN A 101 16.36 5.38 8.55
N LYS A 102 17.29 4.47 8.90
CA LYS A 102 18.69 4.53 8.45
C LYS A 102 19.08 3.47 7.40
N ARG A 103 18.35 2.36 7.29
CA ARG A 103 18.58 1.33 6.26
C ARG A 103 17.58 1.48 5.13
N PRO A 104 17.91 1.11 3.88
CA PRO A 104 16.96 1.19 2.77
C PRO A 104 15.67 0.42 3.06
N VAL A 105 14.52 0.99 2.74
CA VAL A 105 13.20 0.34 2.89
C VAL A 105 12.52 0.29 1.53
N ILE A 106 12.12 -0.90 1.11
CA ILE A 106 11.41 -1.14 -0.14
C ILE A 106 10.00 -1.61 0.17
N LEU A 107 9.01 -0.80 -0.20
CA LEU A 107 7.61 -1.21 -0.15
C LEU A 107 7.23 -1.96 -1.44
N TYR A 108 6.37 -2.96 -1.34
CA TYR A 108 5.73 -3.59 -2.48
C TYR A 108 4.34 -4.13 -2.11
N CYS A 109 3.52 -4.43 -3.11
CA CYS A 109 2.23 -5.09 -2.88
C CYS A 109 1.95 -6.18 -3.94
N SER A 110 0.75 -6.22 -4.52
CA SER A 110 0.41 -7.16 -5.60
C SER A 110 0.84 -6.60 -6.97
N THR A 111 0.44 -5.35 -7.27
CA THR A 111 0.59 -4.73 -8.60
C THR A 111 1.07 -3.27 -8.59
N GLY A 112 1.37 -2.70 -7.41
CA GLY A 112 1.99 -1.37 -7.28
C GLY A 112 1.09 -0.27 -6.70
N TYR A 113 -0.23 -0.40 -6.70
CA TYR A 113 -1.14 0.65 -6.21
C TYR A 113 -0.93 0.98 -4.72
N ARG A 114 -1.04 -0.03 -3.85
CA ARG A 114 -0.79 0.14 -2.40
C ARG A 114 0.65 0.58 -2.12
N THR A 115 1.60 0.19 -2.98
CA THR A 115 3.00 0.60 -2.88
C THR A 115 3.14 2.11 -3.02
N GLY A 116 2.53 2.70 -4.05
CA GLY A 116 2.58 4.15 -4.26
C GLY A 116 2.00 4.94 -3.09
N ILE A 117 0.85 4.49 -2.56
CA ILE A 117 0.22 5.09 -1.38
C ILE A 117 1.15 5.00 -0.18
N GLY A 118 1.64 3.81 0.16
CA GLY A 118 2.52 3.61 1.31
C GLY A 118 3.83 4.40 1.20
N VAL A 119 4.44 4.48 0.01
CA VAL A 119 5.66 5.26 -0.21
C VAL A 119 5.37 6.73 0.05
N THR A 120 4.28 7.25 -0.52
CA THR A 120 3.88 8.65 -0.35
C THR A 120 3.61 8.96 1.12
N THR A 121 2.86 8.10 1.82
CA THR A 121 2.60 8.23 3.26
C THR A 121 3.90 8.31 4.07
N LEU A 122 4.84 7.40 3.86
CA LEU A 122 6.11 7.40 4.60
C LEU A 122 7.00 8.60 4.22
N GLN A 123 7.03 9.01 2.96
CA GLN A 123 7.75 10.22 2.54
C GLN A 123 7.18 11.48 3.21
N LEU A 124 5.85 11.62 3.29
CA LEU A 124 5.19 12.72 4.01
C LEU A 124 5.49 12.71 5.52
N LEU A 125 5.77 11.54 6.09
CA LEU A 125 6.20 11.36 7.48
C LEU A 125 7.72 11.52 7.68
N GLY A 126 8.47 11.90 6.63
CA GLY A 126 9.90 12.19 6.70
C GLY A 126 10.84 11.01 6.42
N TYR A 127 10.33 9.86 5.97
CA TYR A 127 11.16 8.70 5.66
C TYR A 127 11.85 8.84 4.28
N SER A 128 12.97 9.55 4.24
CA SER A 128 13.75 9.76 3.01
C SER A 128 14.39 8.49 2.44
N ASN A 129 14.55 7.44 3.25
CA ASN A 129 15.15 6.15 2.91
C ASN A 129 14.16 5.12 2.29
N VAL A 130 12.90 5.51 2.10
CA VAL A 130 11.85 4.64 1.54
C VAL A 130 11.80 4.76 0.01
N ARG A 131 11.70 3.62 -0.66
CA ARG A 131 11.41 3.49 -2.09
C ARG A 131 10.32 2.43 -2.30
N GLY A 132 9.65 2.45 -3.44
CA GLY A 132 8.70 1.43 -3.87
C GLY A 132 9.30 0.51 -4.92
N PHE A 133 8.82 -0.72 -4.98
CA PHE A 133 8.99 -1.62 -6.12
C PHE A 133 7.63 -1.77 -6.83
N PRO A 134 7.26 -0.88 -7.76
CA PRO A 134 5.94 -0.90 -8.41
C PRO A 134 5.58 -2.21 -9.10
N PRO A 135 6.49 -2.91 -9.80
CA PRO A 135 6.16 -4.22 -10.40
C PRO A 135 5.64 -5.22 -9.36
N SER A 136 6.05 -5.07 -8.10
CA SER A 136 5.48 -5.79 -6.96
C SER A 136 5.58 -7.31 -7.11
N ILE A 137 4.76 -8.09 -6.39
CA ILE A 137 4.76 -9.56 -6.51
C ILE A 137 4.56 -10.03 -7.95
N ARG A 138 3.72 -9.36 -8.75
CA ARG A 138 3.55 -9.71 -10.17
C ARG A 138 4.86 -9.62 -10.94
N GLY A 139 5.60 -8.54 -10.79
CA GLY A 139 6.90 -8.36 -11.43
C GLY A 139 7.96 -9.32 -10.92
N TRP A 140 7.98 -9.59 -9.61
CA TRP A 140 8.87 -10.58 -8.99
C TRP A 140 8.68 -11.96 -9.61
N LYS A 141 7.42 -12.43 -9.68
CA LYS A 141 7.07 -13.72 -10.30
C LYS A 141 7.39 -13.75 -11.79
N ASN A 142 7.11 -12.67 -12.53
CA ASN A 142 7.38 -12.60 -13.96
C ASN A 142 8.88 -12.67 -14.28
N ALA A 143 9.75 -12.29 -13.35
CA ALA A 143 11.20 -12.46 -13.48
C ALA A 143 11.71 -13.85 -13.05
N GLY A 144 10.80 -14.77 -12.69
CA GLY A 144 11.15 -16.13 -12.28
C GLY A 144 11.74 -16.22 -10.87
N GLU A 145 11.63 -15.16 -10.06
CA GLU A 145 12.13 -15.15 -8.69
C GLU A 145 11.21 -15.95 -7.76
N SER A 146 11.80 -16.65 -6.79
CA SER A 146 11.05 -17.48 -5.84
C SER A 146 10.38 -16.65 -4.75
N LEU A 147 9.23 -17.13 -4.28
CA LEU A 147 8.53 -16.57 -3.12
C LEU A 147 8.85 -17.39 -1.88
N GLU A 148 9.00 -16.71 -0.75
CA GLU A 148 8.95 -17.34 0.56
C GLU A 148 7.49 -17.53 0.96
N MET A 149 7.17 -18.70 1.50
CA MET A 149 5.83 -19.03 2.01
C MET A 149 5.96 -19.27 3.50
N PHE A 150 4.97 -18.84 4.29
CA PHE A 150 4.93 -19.29 5.67
C PHE A 150 4.76 -20.80 5.65
N PRO A 151 5.53 -21.55 6.48
CA PRO A 151 5.28 -22.97 6.62
C PRO A 151 3.82 -23.12 7.03
N GLU A 152 3.05 -23.79 6.16
CA GLU A 152 1.72 -24.25 6.48
C GLU A 152 1.91 -25.11 7.74
N LYS A 153 1.59 -24.56 8.92
CA LYS A 153 1.72 -25.31 10.17
C LYS A 153 0.91 -26.58 9.96
N VAL A 154 1.63 -27.68 9.89
CA VAL A 154 1.17 -29.05 9.70
C VAL A 154 -0.11 -29.26 10.50
N ALA A 155 -1.25 -29.15 9.83
CA ALA A 155 -2.53 -29.63 10.33
C ALA A 155 -2.53 -31.16 10.18
N LYS A 156 -1.64 -31.83 10.92
CA LYS A 156 -1.81 -33.22 11.31
C LYS A 156 -1.92 -33.21 12.82
N ILE A 157 -3.16 -33.08 13.27
CA ILE A 157 -3.56 -33.47 14.61
C ILE A 157 -3.64 -34.99 14.53
N GLU A 158 -2.72 -35.69 15.22
CA GLU A 158 -2.94 -37.08 15.64
C GLU A 158 -3.96 -37.11 16.78
#